data_AF-A0A967MTE7-F1
#
_entry.id   AF-A0A967MTE7-F1
#
_cell.length_a   1.000
_cell.length_b   1.000
_cell.length_c   1.000
_cell.angle_alpha   90.00
_cell.angle_beta   90.00
_cell.angle_gamma   90.00
#
_symmetry.space_group_name_H-M   'P 1'
#
loop_
_entity.id
_entity.type
_entity.pdbx_description
1 polymer ?
#
loop_
_entity_poly.entity_id
_entity_poly.type
_entity_poly.pdbx_seq_one_letter_code
_entity_poly.pdbx_strand_id
1 'polypeptide(L)'
;MPGVTTPLLVAGGVYALLALGLLIGEGALLERLRHVPVSAWIAERVGLPLARAALVIAFVLLAYPAIFGLDGRAPPLGEVLAAEGGRLHVLLNGVFAAGVLLPLVPVLGAVEALVLPVQGAAAATLLFGWTAVAAGAPQTAPWAGWAAAAALVLIAAVGHRASLWAGARLGPVIDRRFAVTGGAGLVYEGLVLLCQLPAIVVYGRALGARLPA
;
A
#
# COMPACT_ATOMS: atom_id res chain seq x y z
N MET A 1 -7.52 -21.44 -13.62
CA MET A 1 -7.40 -20.03 -14.04
C MET A 1 -5.98 -19.51 -13.77
N PRO A 2 -5.00 -19.78 -14.65
CA PRO A 2 -3.58 -19.52 -14.38
C PRO A 2 -3.07 -18.10 -14.72
N GLY A 3 -3.90 -17.24 -15.34
CA GLY A 3 -3.44 -15.93 -15.86
C GLY A 3 -3.41 -14.77 -14.86
N VAL A 4 -4.24 -14.83 -13.81
CA VAL A 4 -4.51 -13.66 -12.94
C VAL A 4 -3.48 -13.48 -11.82
N THR A 5 -2.78 -14.56 -11.47
CA THR A 5 -1.82 -14.57 -10.35
C THR A 5 -0.49 -13.97 -10.75
N THR A 6 -0.05 -14.16 -11.98
CA THR A 6 1.26 -13.70 -12.47
C THR A 6 1.47 -12.18 -12.34
N PRO A 7 0.57 -11.30 -12.83
CA PRO A 7 0.77 -9.85 -12.70
C PRO A 7 0.76 -9.38 -11.23
N LEU A 8 -0.09 -9.98 -10.39
CA LEU A 8 -0.12 -9.67 -8.96
C LEU A 8 1.16 -10.10 -8.24
N LEU A 9 1.73 -11.26 -8.60
CA LEU A 9 3.01 -11.72 -8.07
C LEU A 9 4.16 -10.82 -8.51
N VAL A 10 4.17 -10.38 -9.78
CA VAL A 10 5.18 -9.45 -10.28
C VAL A 10 5.06 -8.10 -9.57
N ALA A 11 3.85 -7.53 -9.47
CA ALA A 11 3.63 -6.27 -8.75
C ALA A 11 4.02 -6.38 -7.27
N GLY A 12 3.68 -7.50 -6.61
CA GLY A 12 4.08 -7.78 -5.24
C GLY A 12 5.60 -7.93 -5.08
N GLY A 13 6.28 -8.58 -6.02
CA GLY A 13 7.73 -8.73 -6.04
C GLY A 13 8.45 -7.38 -6.23
N VAL A 14 7.98 -6.55 -7.17
CA VAL A 14 8.52 -5.19 -7.37
C VAL A 14 8.27 -4.34 -6.12
N TYR A 15 7.06 -4.39 -5.55
CA TYR A 15 6.76 -3.70 -4.29
C TYR A 15 7.70 -4.13 -3.17
N ALA A 16 7.94 -5.44 -3.01
CA ALA A 16 8.84 -5.96 -1.98
C ALA A 16 10.27 -5.45 -2.13
N LEU A 17 10.79 -5.39 -3.36
CA LEU A 17 12.11 -4.86 -3.64
C LEU A 17 12.20 -3.37 -3.35
N LEU A 18 11.20 -2.59 -3.77
CA LEU A 18 11.15 -1.15 -3.51
C LEU A 18 10.96 -0.84 -2.02
N ALA A 19 10.14 -1.62 -1.32
CA ALA A 19 9.94 -1.52 0.13
C ALA A 19 11.23 -1.82 0.89
N LEU A 20 11.96 -2.88 0.51
CA LEU A 20 13.26 -3.18 1.09
C LEU A 20 14.27 -2.04 0.84
N GLY A 21 14.33 -1.52 -0.39
CA GLY A 21 15.17 -0.38 -0.72
C GLY A 21 14.82 0.86 0.10
N LEU A 22 13.52 1.13 0.31
CA LEU A 22 13.05 2.22 1.15
C LEU A 22 13.49 2.03 2.60
N LEU A 23 13.35 0.84 3.18
CA LEU A 23 13.74 0.58 4.58
C LEU A 23 15.24 0.76 4.80
N ILE A 24 16.06 0.29 3.86
CA ILE A 24 17.51 0.51 3.91
C ILE A 24 17.83 2.00 3.79
N GLY A 25 17.15 2.70 2.87
CA GLY A 25 17.30 4.14 2.67
C GLY A 25 16.84 4.96 3.86
N GLU A 26 15.77 4.55 4.54
CA GLU A 26 15.21 5.16 5.75
C GLU A 26 16.25 5.16 6.88
N GLY A 27 16.82 4.00 7.19
CA GLY A 27 17.87 3.89 8.20
C GLY A 27 19.09 4.76 7.88
N ALA A 28 19.54 4.76 6.62
CA ALA A 28 20.66 5.58 6.18
C ALA A 28 20.37 7.10 6.23
N LEU A 29 19.13 7.50 5.92
CA LEU A 29 18.71 8.90 5.94
C LEU A 29 18.62 9.42 7.37
N LEU A 30 17.95 8.69 8.26
CA LEU A 30 17.77 9.11 9.66
C LEU A 30 19.10 9.20 10.41
N GLU A 31 20.03 8.28 10.15
CA GLU A 31 21.38 8.33 10.72
C GLU A 31 22.15 9.59 10.28
N ARG A 32 21.96 10.04 9.04
CA ARG A 32 22.57 11.30 8.54
C ARG A 32 21.90 12.54 9.14
N LEU A 33 20.59 12.47 9.40
CA LEU A 33 19.81 13.60 9.90
C LEU A 33 19.81 13.72 11.43
N ARG A 34 20.38 12.76 12.17
CA ARG A 34 20.37 12.73 13.64
C ARG A 34 20.87 14.02 14.32
N HIS A 35 21.72 14.78 13.64
CA HIS A 35 22.30 16.03 14.16
C HIS A 35 21.44 17.27 13.87
N VAL A 36 20.38 17.16 13.07
CA VAL A 36 19.48 18.25 12.71
C VAL A 36 18.04 17.85 13.04
N PRO A 37 17.55 18.15 14.27
CA PRO A 37 16.30 17.59 14.79
C PRO A 37 15.07 17.96 13.95
N VAL A 38 15.04 19.17 13.40
CA VAL A 38 13.95 19.61 12.51
C VAL A 38 13.90 18.77 11.23
N SER A 39 15.06 18.49 10.61
CA SER A 39 15.12 17.70 9.39
C SER A 39 14.75 16.24 9.64
N ALA A 40 15.22 15.65 10.76
CA ALA A 40 14.82 14.31 11.18
C ALA A 40 13.31 14.23 11.40
N TRP A 41 12.73 15.21 12.11
CA TRP A 41 11.29 15.26 12.34
C TRP A 41 10.48 15.36 11.04
N ILE A 42 10.90 16.20 10.09
CA ILE A 42 10.23 16.30 8.78
C ILE A 42 10.35 14.99 7.99
N ALA A 43 11.53 14.37 7.99
CA ALA A 43 11.74 13.09 7.32
C ALA A 43 10.80 12.01 7.88
N GLU A 44 10.73 11.89 9.21
CA GLU A 44 9.89 10.91 9.90
C GLU A 44 8.39 11.14 9.70
N ARG A 45 7.95 12.40 9.79
CA ARG A 45 6.51 12.75 9.80
C ARG A 45 5.93 13.00 8.42
N VAL A 46 6.76 13.30 7.43
CA VAL A 46 6.30 13.66 6.08
C VAL A 46 7.00 12.81 5.03
N GLY A 47 8.34 12.79 5.03
CA GLY A 47 9.11 12.11 3.99
C GLY A 47 8.81 10.61 3.90
N LEU A 48 8.89 9.89 5.02
CA LEU A 48 8.68 8.45 5.07
C LEU A 48 7.22 8.05 4.79
N PRO A 49 6.20 8.69 5.39
CA PRO A 49 4.81 8.44 5.01
C PRO A 49 4.55 8.64 3.51
N LEU A 50 5.11 9.70 2.90
CA LEU A 50 4.98 9.94 1.47
C LEU A 50 5.65 8.85 0.64
N ALA A 51 6.86 8.42 1.02
CA ALA A 51 7.56 7.36 0.34
C ALA A 51 6.78 6.02 0.41
N ARG A 52 6.25 5.66 1.58
CA ARG A 52 5.41 4.47 1.75
C ARG A 52 4.10 4.58 0.95
N ALA A 53 3.48 5.75 0.92
CA ALA A 53 2.31 6.01 0.08
C ALA A 53 2.63 5.85 -1.42
N ALA A 54 3.79 6.34 -1.87
CA ALA A 54 4.23 6.16 -3.25
C ALA A 54 4.44 4.69 -3.62
N LEU A 55 4.97 3.86 -2.70
CA LEU A 55 5.05 2.42 -2.89
C LEU A 55 3.68 1.77 -3.08
N VAL A 56 2.70 2.16 -2.25
CA VAL A 56 1.33 1.63 -2.34
C VAL A 56 0.69 2.03 -3.67
N ILE A 57 0.86 3.27 -4.12
CA ILE A 57 0.38 3.73 -5.43
C ILE A 57 1.05 2.93 -6.55
N ALA A 58 2.37 2.77 -6.51
CA ALA A 58 3.11 1.98 -7.49
C ALA A 58 2.59 0.54 -7.54
N PHE A 59 2.33 -0.08 -6.38
CA PHE A 59 1.72 -1.41 -6.33
C PHE A 59 0.34 -1.44 -6.99
N VAL A 60 -0.57 -0.52 -6.64
CA VAL A 60 -1.93 -0.49 -7.21
C VAL A 60 -1.90 -0.29 -8.73
N LEU A 61 -1.03 0.59 -9.23
CA LEU A 61 -0.85 0.84 -10.66
C LEU A 61 -0.23 -0.37 -11.39
N LEU A 62 0.78 -1.02 -10.82
CA LEU A 62 1.41 -2.21 -11.41
C LEU A 62 0.50 -3.45 -11.35
N ALA A 63 -0.32 -3.54 -10.31
CA ALA A 63 -1.27 -4.62 -10.11
C ALA A 63 -2.53 -4.46 -10.99
N TYR A 64 -2.74 -3.29 -11.60
CA TYR A 64 -3.83 -3.06 -12.53
C TYR A 64 -3.63 -3.86 -13.84
N PRO A 65 -4.68 -4.47 -14.42
CA PRO A 65 -6.06 -4.55 -13.94
C PRO A 65 -6.34 -5.76 -13.04
N ALA A 66 -5.34 -6.62 -12.81
CA ALA A 66 -5.47 -7.89 -12.09
C ALA A 66 -5.91 -7.73 -10.62
N ILE A 67 -5.63 -6.58 -10.00
CA ILE A 67 -6.13 -6.21 -8.66
C ILE A 67 -7.66 -6.22 -8.60
N PHE A 68 -8.33 -5.84 -9.69
CA PHE A 68 -9.78 -5.88 -9.81
C PHE A 68 -10.30 -7.20 -10.42
N GLY A 69 -9.42 -8.07 -10.91
CA GLY A 69 -9.81 -9.30 -11.59
C GLY A 69 -10.47 -9.08 -12.96
N LEU A 70 -10.13 -7.99 -13.64
CA LEU A 70 -10.74 -7.57 -14.91
C LEU A 70 -9.95 -8.01 -16.14
N ASP A 71 -9.50 -9.27 -16.17
CA ASP A 71 -8.62 -9.76 -17.23
C ASP A 71 -9.23 -9.56 -18.63
N GLY A 72 -8.51 -8.81 -19.47
CA GLY A 72 -8.87 -8.54 -20.87
C GLY A 72 -10.08 -7.62 -21.09
N ARG A 73 -10.79 -7.21 -20.03
CA ARG A 73 -11.97 -6.32 -20.11
C ARG A 73 -11.68 -4.88 -19.71
N ALA A 74 -10.61 -4.66 -18.94
CA ALA A 74 -10.26 -3.34 -18.49
C ALA A 74 -9.52 -2.56 -19.59
N PRO A 75 -9.84 -1.26 -19.78
CA PRO A 75 -9.07 -0.38 -20.65
C PRO A 75 -7.61 -0.28 -20.18
N PRO A 76 -6.65 -0.02 -21.08
CA PRO A 76 -5.26 0.21 -20.73
C PRO A 76 -5.10 1.30 -19.67
N LEU A 77 -4.16 1.12 -18.74
CA LEU A 77 -3.95 2.07 -17.63
C LEU A 77 -3.67 3.50 -18.14
N GLY A 78 -2.92 3.62 -19.24
CA GLY A 78 -2.64 4.91 -19.87
C GLY A 78 -3.91 5.64 -20.31
N GLU A 79 -4.89 4.93 -20.87
CA GLU A 79 -6.17 5.52 -21.26
C GLU A 79 -6.99 5.94 -20.04
N VAL A 80 -7.03 5.12 -18.99
CA VAL A 80 -7.73 5.46 -17.74
C VAL A 80 -7.17 6.72 -17.10
N LEU A 81 -5.84 6.87 -17.08
CA LEU A 81 -5.16 8.02 -16.49
C LEU A 81 -5.19 9.27 -17.39
N ALA A 82 -5.25 9.11 -18.72
CA ALA A 82 -5.23 10.21 -19.68
C ALA A 82 -6.63 10.73 -20.06
N ALA A 83 -7.71 9.96 -19.83
CA ALA A 83 -9.06 10.31 -20.26
C ALA A 83 -9.56 11.67 -19.72
N GLU A 84 -9.14 12.07 -18.52
CA GLU A 84 -9.36 13.41 -17.99
C GLU A 84 -8.04 13.95 -17.44
N GLY A 85 -7.74 15.21 -17.77
CA GLY A 85 -6.51 15.87 -17.33
C GLY A 85 -6.36 15.82 -15.80
N GLY A 86 -5.22 15.31 -15.34
CA GLY A 86 -4.83 15.39 -13.93
C GLY A 86 -5.27 14.24 -13.03
N ARG A 87 -5.84 13.15 -13.53
CA ARG A 87 -6.17 11.96 -12.70
C ARG A 87 -4.97 11.41 -11.93
N LEU A 88 -3.78 11.36 -12.53
CA LEU A 88 -2.56 10.98 -11.83
C LEU A 88 -2.23 11.95 -10.68
N HIS A 89 -2.39 13.26 -10.88
CA HIS A 89 -2.19 14.25 -9.82
C HIS A 89 -3.21 14.08 -8.70
N VAL A 90 -4.49 13.81 -9.02
CA VAL A 90 -5.53 13.52 -8.02
C VAL A 90 -5.19 12.26 -7.23
N LEU A 91 -4.71 11.19 -7.88
CA LEU A 91 -4.30 9.96 -7.22
C LEU A 91 -3.15 10.23 -6.23
N LEU A 92 -2.07 10.85 -6.71
CA LEU A 92 -0.90 11.15 -5.91
C LEU A 92 -1.26 12.05 -4.73
N ASN A 93 -1.89 13.20 -4.99
CA ASN A 93 -2.23 14.16 -3.96
C ASN A 93 -3.26 13.60 -2.97
N GLY A 94 -4.26 12.85 -3.43
CA GLY A 94 -5.27 12.26 -2.57
C GLY A 94 -4.69 11.21 -1.62
N VAL A 95 -3.86 10.31 -2.14
CA VAL A 95 -3.24 9.26 -1.32
C VAL A 95 -2.16 9.84 -0.40
N PHE A 96 -1.42 10.86 -0.84
CA PHE A 96 -0.46 11.59 0.00
C PHE A 96 -1.15 12.37 1.11
N ALA A 97 -2.22 13.11 0.80
CA ALA A 97 -3.03 13.78 1.81
C ALA A 97 -3.60 12.77 2.80
N ALA A 98 -4.10 11.62 2.34
CA ALA A 98 -4.52 10.54 3.24
C ALA A 98 -3.38 10.04 4.13
N GLY A 99 -2.15 9.92 3.60
CA GLY A 99 -0.98 9.50 4.38
C GLY A 99 -0.60 10.45 5.50
N VAL A 100 -0.83 11.74 5.31
CA VAL A 100 -0.55 12.77 6.32
C VAL A 100 -1.73 12.94 7.28
N LEU A 101 -2.96 12.90 6.76
CA LEU A 101 -4.17 13.20 7.54
C LEU A 101 -4.68 11.99 8.34
N LEU A 102 -4.60 10.77 7.82
CA LEU A 102 -5.12 9.58 8.51
C LEU A 102 -4.42 9.34 9.85
N PRO A 103 -3.08 9.47 9.98
CA PRO A 103 -2.41 9.34 11.28
C PRO A 103 -2.84 10.40 12.32
N LEU A 104 -3.37 11.55 11.88
CA LEU A 104 -3.88 12.58 12.79
C LEU A 104 -5.26 12.24 13.37
N VAL A 105 -5.96 11.28 12.77
CA VAL A 105 -7.24 10.78 13.30
C VAL A 105 -6.95 9.90 14.52
N PRO A 106 -7.47 10.21 15.73
CA PRO A 106 -7.07 9.53 16.97
C PRO A 106 -7.18 8.00 16.92
N VAL A 107 -8.23 7.49 16.26
CA VAL A 107 -8.49 6.05 16.14
C VAL A 107 -7.50 5.37 15.18
N LEU A 108 -7.19 6.01 14.06
CA LEU A 108 -6.28 5.43 13.06
C LEU A 108 -4.81 5.66 13.42
N GLY A 109 -4.49 6.78 14.07
CA GLY A 109 -3.17 7.03 14.66
C GLY A 109 -2.82 6.04 15.76
N ALA A 110 -3.82 5.52 16.50
CA ALA A 110 -3.61 4.45 17.47
C ALA A 110 -3.29 3.08 16.82
N VAL A 111 -3.63 2.91 15.53
CA VAL A 111 -3.41 1.67 14.78
C VAL A 111 -2.71 1.99 13.46
N GLU A 112 -1.46 2.43 13.56
CA GLU A 112 -0.64 2.82 12.40
C GLU A 112 -0.59 1.74 11.30
N ALA A 113 -0.70 0.47 11.69
CA ALA A 113 -0.77 -0.67 10.77
C ALA A 113 -1.98 -0.63 9.80
N LEU A 114 -3.04 0.13 10.09
CA LEU A 114 -4.20 0.31 9.22
C LEU A 114 -4.05 1.46 8.23
N VAL A 115 -3.14 2.40 8.45
CA VAL A 115 -2.99 3.60 7.60
C VAL A 115 -2.72 3.19 6.16
N LEU A 116 -1.72 2.34 5.93
CA LEU A 116 -1.31 1.93 4.60
C LEU A 116 -2.36 1.06 3.87
N PRO A 117 -3.01 0.05 4.49
CA PRO A 117 -4.14 -0.65 3.89
C PRO A 117 -5.27 0.28 3.47
N VAL A 118 -5.62 1.25 4.32
CA VAL A 118 -6.69 2.22 4.02
C VAL A 118 -6.26 3.13 2.86
N GLN A 119 -5.01 3.59 2.82
CA GLN A 119 -4.47 4.33 1.67
C GLN A 119 -4.51 3.51 0.38
N GLY A 120 -4.13 2.23 0.43
CA GLY A 120 -4.21 1.33 -0.71
C GLY A 120 -5.63 1.09 -1.17
N ALA A 121 -6.58 0.93 -0.25
CA ALA A 121 -8.00 0.84 -0.54
C ALA A 121 -8.56 2.13 -1.16
N ALA A 122 -8.12 3.30 -0.69
CA ALA A 122 -8.48 4.59 -1.29
C ALA A 122 -7.93 4.73 -2.71
N ALA A 123 -6.65 4.40 -2.92
CA ALA A 123 -6.02 4.39 -4.25
C ALA A 123 -6.74 3.44 -5.21
N ALA A 124 -7.05 2.22 -4.75
CA ALA A 124 -7.80 1.24 -5.52
C ALA A 124 -9.23 1.71 -5.82
N THR A 125 -9.90 2.36 -4.87
CA THR A 125 -11.24 2.95 -5.07
C THR A 125 -11.23 4.03 -6.15
N LEU A 126 -10.27 4.95 -6.10
CA LEU A 126 -10.15 6.03 -7.09
C LEU A 126 -9.90 5.46 -8.49
N LEU A 127 -8.91 4.56 -8.60
CA LEU A 127 -8.58 3.92 -9.87
C LEU A 127 -9.77 3.12 -10.41
N PHE A 128 -10.46 2.37 -9.55
CA PHE A 128 -11.66 1.62 -9.91
C PHE A 128 -12.76 2.53 -10.44
N GLY A 129 -13.03 3.67 -9.78
CA GLY A 129 -14.05 4.62 -10.24
C GLY A 129 -13.75 5.13 -11.66
N TRP A 130 -12.49 5.44 -11.95
CA TRP A 130 -12.08 5.85 -13.30
C TRP A 130 -12.19 4.72 -14.32
N THR A 131 -11.80 3.50 -13.94
CA THR A 131 -11.95 2.31 -14.78
C THR A 131 -13.42 2.02 -15.06
N ALA A 132 -14.30 2.16 -14.07
CA ALA A 132 -15.73 1.93 -14.22
C ALA A 132 -16.38 2.95 -15.17
N VAL A 133 -16.02 4.23 -15.06
CA VAL A 133 -16.45 5.26 -16.00
C VAL A 133 -15.97 4.93 -17.42
N ALA A 134 -14.69 4.58 -17.58
CA ALA A 134 -14.11 4.22 -18.87
C ALA A 134 -14.74 2.94 -19.48
N ALA A 135 -15.21 2.02 -18.63
CA ALA A 135 -15.94 0.82 -19.03
C ALA A 135 -17.45 1.06 -19.27
N GLY A 136 -17.95 2.30 -19.18
CA GLY A 136 -19.36 2.63 -19.41
C GLY A 136 -20.29 2.36 -18.23
N ALA A 137 -19.76 2.16 -17.01
CA ALA A 137 -20.50 1.89 -15.78
C ALA A 137 -20.32 3.00 -14.71
N PRO A 138 -20.63 4.28 -15.02
CA PRO A 138 -20.33 5.43 -14.15
C PRO A 138 -21.12 5.47 -12.83
N GLN A 139 -22.22 4.71 -12.73
CA GLN A 139 -23.08 4.67 -11.53
C GLN A 139 -22.64 3.63 -10.49
N THR A 140 -21.52 2.94 -10.71
CA THR A 140 -21.03 1.94 -9.75
C THR A 140 -20.55 2.62 -8.47
N ALA A 141 -21.07 2.18 -7.33
CA ALA A 141 -20.72 2.76 -6.04
C ALA A 141 -19.24 2.50 -5.71
N PRO A 142 -18.45 3.52 -5.29
CA PRO A 142 -17.02 3.41 -5.02
C PRO A 142 -16.68 2.69 -3.70
N TRP A 143 -17.63 1.94 -3.13
CA TRP A 143 -17.47 1.26 -1.86
C TRP A 143 -17.36 -0.24 -2.11
N ALA A 144 -16.39 -0.96 -1.53
CA ALA A 144 -16.29 -2.40 -1.73
C ALA A 144 -17.31 -3.19 -0.89
N GLY A 145 -17.88 -2.56 0.15
CA GLY A 145 -18.83 -3.19 1.08
C GLY A 145 -18.21 -3.47 2.45
N TRP A 146 -19.07 -3.66 3.46
CA TRP A 146 -18.65 -3.90 4.83
C TRP A 146 -17.83 -5.19 5.01
N ALA A 147 -18.14 -6.23 4.25
CA ALA A 147 -17.37 -7.48 4.28
C ALA A 147 -15.91 -7.28 3.85
N ALA A 148 -15.67 -6.50 2.77
CA ALA A 148 -14.33 -6.20 2.30
C ALA A 148 -13.57 -5.29 3.28
N ALA A 149 -14.25 -4.31 3.88
CA ALA A 149 -13.68 -3.48 4.93
C ALA A 149 -13.29 -4.29 6.18
N ALA A 150 -14.15 -5.20 6.62
CA ALA A 150 -13.86 -6.10 7.73
C ALA A 150 -12.67 -7.03 7.42
N ALA A 151 -12.60 -7.57 6.20
CA ALA A 151 -11.47 -8.38 5.75
C ALA A 151 -10.16 -7.58 5.74
N LEU A 152 -10.19 -6.34 5.26
CA LEU A 152 -9.04 -5.43 5.29
C LEU A 152 -8.52 -5.23 6.71
N VAL A 153 -9.43 -4.92 7.65
CA VAL A 153 -9.06 -4.73 9.08
C VAL A 153 -8.50 -6.02 9.68
N LEU A 154 -9.13 -7.16 9.41
CA LEU A 154 -8.69 -8.46 9.91
C LEU A 154 -7.28 -8.81 9.39
N ILE A 155 -7.06 -8.67 8.08
CA ILE A 155 -5.77 -8.97 7.45
C ILE A 155 -4.69 -8.03 8.01
N ALA A 156 -4.99 -6.74 8.15
CA ALA A 156 -4.04 -5.78 8.72
C ALA A 156 -3.69 -6.11 10.17
N ALA A 157 -4.68 -6.49 10.99
CA ALA A 157 -4.45 -6.89 12.38
C ALA A 157 -3.61 -8.17 12.48
N VAL A 158 -3.94 -9.20 11.69
CA VAL A 158 -3.18 -10.45 11.63
C VAL A 158 -1.76 -10.20 11.13
N GLY A 159 -1.60 -9.40 10.07
CA GLY A 159 -0.32 -9.01 9.52
C GLY A 159 0.56 -8.31 10.55
N HIS A 160 0.02 -7.32 11.25
CA HIS A 160 0.72 -6.62 12.33
C HIS A 160 1.18 -7.58 13.44
N ARG A 161 0.31 -8.49 13.88
CA ARG A 161 0.67 -9.52 14.88
C ARG A 161 1.77 -10.46 14.39
N ALA A 162 1.69 -10.89 13.13
CA ALA A 162 2.70 -11.74 12.50
C ALA A 162 4.04 -11.02 12.41
N SER A 163 4.05 -9.75 12.01
CA SER A 163 5.26 -8.92 11.94
C SER A 163 5.91 -8.74 13.32
N LEU A 164 5.13 -8.49 14.37
CA LEU A 164 5.65 -8.40 15.74
C LEU A 164 6.32 -9.70 16.18
N TRP A 165 5.64 -10.83 15.94
CA TRP A 165 6.17 -12.15 16.28
C TRP A 165 7.46 -12.45 15.49
N ALA A 166 7.46 -12.18 14.20
CA ALA A 166 8.62 -12.42 13.34
C ALA A 166 9.79 -11.49 13.69
N GLY A 167 9.54 -10.21 13.97
CA GLY A 167 10.57 -9.26 14.41
C GLY A 167 11.24 -9.72 15.70
N ALA A 168 10.46 -10.18 16.69
CA ALA A 168 11.00 -10.69 17.95
C ALA A 168 11.81 -11.99 17.80
N ARG A 169 11.48 -12.84 16.81
CA ARG A 169 12.15 -14.13 16.59
C ARG A 169 13.34 -14.05 15.64
N LEU A 170 13.20 -13.35 14.53
CA LEU A 170 14.20 -13.27 13.47
C LEU A 170 15.17 -12.11 13.68
N GLY A 171 14.75 -11.03 14.35
CA GLY A 171 15.62 -9.88 14.64
C GLY A 171 16.93 -10.26 15.33
N PRO A 172 16.91 -10.99 16.46
CA PRO A 172 18.13 -11.42 17.14
C PRO A 172 19.00 -12.35 16.29
N VAL A 173 18.41 -13.11 15.37
CA VAL A 173 19.15 -13.99 14.45
C VAL A 173 19.92 -13.15 13.42
N ILE A 174 19.27 -12.13 12.86
CA ILE A 174 19.88 -11.19 11.92
C ILE A 174 21.00 -10.41 12.61
N ASP A 175 20.75 -9.85 13.79
CA ASP A 175 21.74 -9.09 14.56
C ASP A 175 23.00 -9.94 14.82
N ARG A 176 22.83 -11.19 15.24
CA ARG A 176 23.96 -12.12 15.44
C ARG A 176 24.68 -12.49 14.16
N ARG A 177 23.94 -12.71 13.06
CA ARG A 177 24.52 -13.21 11.80
C ARG A 177 25.30 -12.12 11.06
N PHE A 178 24.84 -10.88 11.12
CA PHE A 178 25.41 -9.76 10.39
C PHE A 178 26.17 -8.77 11.27
N ALA A 179 26.26 -9.02 12.59
CA ALA A 179 26.89 -8.12 13.57
C ALA A 179 26.35 -6.68 13.51
N VAL A 180 25.04 -6.56 13.26
CA VAL A 180 24.30 -5.29 13.21
C VAL A 180 23.38 -5.17 14.43
N THR A 181 22.80 -3.98 14.63
CA THR A 181 21.75 -3.77 15.63
C THR A 181 20.47 -3.30 14.95
N GLY A 182 19.31 -3.62 15.53
CA GLY A 182 18.01 -3.16 15.03
C GLY A 182 17.33 -4.10 14.03
N GLY A 183 17.83 -5.32 13.84
CA GLY A 183 17.24 -6.30 12.92
C GLY A 183 15.77 -6.63 13.23
N ALA A 184 15.35 -6.53 14.50
CA ALA A 184 13.95 -6.72 14.88
C ALA A 184 13.02 -5.67 14.26
N GLY A 185 13.44 -4.39 14.24
CA GLY A 185 12.69 -3.29 13.64
C GLY A 185 12.61 -3.45 12.12
N LEU A 186 13.74 -3.75 11.47
CA LEU A 186 13.80 -3.98 10.02
C LEU A 186 12.89 -5.13 9.57
N VAL A 187 12.89 -6.25 10.31
CA VAL A 187 11.99 -7.39 10.02
C VAL A 187 10.54 -7.00 10.24
N TYR A 188 10.24 -6.33 11.36
CA TYR A 188 8.89 -5.90 11.68
C TYR A 188 8.34 -4.96 10.59
N GLU A 189 9.04 -3.88 10.26
CA GLU A 189 8.60 -2.89 9.28
C GLU A 189 8.49 -3.48 7.87
N GLY A 190 9.47 -4.28 7.46
CA GLY A 190 9.45 -4.99 6.17
C GLY A 190 8.24 -5.91 6.04
N LEU A 191 7.96 -6.71 7.07
CA LEU A 191 6.80 -7.59 7.05
C LEU A 191 5.49 -6.82 7.15
N VAL A 192 5.42 -5.72 7.92
CA VAL A 192 4.23 -4.86 7.94
C VAL A 192 3.90 -4.38 6.53
N LEU A 193 4.87 -3.86 5.77
CA LEU A 193 4.65 -3.41 4.39
C LEU A 193 4.13 -4.55 3.50
N LEU A 194 4.72 -5.74 3.59
CA LEU A 194 4.34 -6.89 2.76
C LEU A 194 2.97 -7.46 3.13
N CYS A 195 2.67 -7.58 4.42
CA CYS A 195 1.43 -8.16 4.93
C CYS A 195 0.18 -7.31 4.63
N GLN A 196 0.35 -6.08 4.16
CA GLN A 196 -0.76 -5.20 3.77
C GLN A 196 -1.23 -5.46 2.33
N LEU A 197 -0.38 -6.00 1.45
CA LEU A 197 -0.75 -6.26 0.06
C LEU A 197 -1.99 -7.15 -0.09
N PRO A 198 -2.14 -8.27 0.66
CA PRO A 198 -3.34 -9.09 0.56
C PRO A 198 -4.63 -8.34 0.92
N ALA A 199 -4.57 -7.41 1.89
CA ALA A 199 -5.73 -6.59 2.26
C ALA A 199 -6.17 -5.69 1.10
N ILE A 200 -5.20 -5.05 0.44
CA ILE A 200 -5.44 -4.19 -0.73
C ILE A 200 -5.99 -5.03 -1.91
N VAL A 201 -5.44 -6.22 -2.15
CA VAL A 201 -5.92 -7.13 -3.21
C VAL A 201 -7.34 -7.61 -2.94
N VAL A 202 -7.65 -8.06 -1.71
CA VAL A 202 -9.01 -8.49 -1.34
C VAL A 202 -10.01 -7.36 -1.52
N TYR A 203 -9.66 -6.16 -1.09
CA TYR A 203 -10.51 -4.98 -1.25
C TYR A 203 -10.71 -4.63 -2.73
N GLY A 204 -9.64 -4.62 -3.53
CA GLY A 204 -9.71 -4.39 -4.98
C GLY A 204 -10.57 -5.43 -5.70
N ARG A 205 -10.43 -6.72 -5.37
CA ARG A 205 -11.26 -7.78 -5.93
C ARG A 205 -12.74 -7.60 -5.60
N ALA A 206 -13.05 -7.17 -4.39
CA ALA A 206 -14.42 -6.87 -3.99
C ALA A 206 -15.01 -5.67 -4.74
N LEU A 207 -14.19 -4.67 -5.10
CA LEU A 207 -14.62 -3.60 -6.02
C LEU A 207 -14.89 -4.15 -7.42
N GLY A 208 -13.94 -4.88 -8.00
CA GLY A 208 -14.04 -5.44 -9.35
C GLY A 208 -15.25 -6.33 -9.56
N ALA A 209 -15.65 -7.11 -8.55
CA ALA A 209 -16.84 -7.95 -8.57
C ALA A 209 -18.17 -7.17 -8.71
N ARG A 210 -18.16 -5.84 -8.55
CA ARG A 210 -19.34 -4.98 -8.71
C ARG A 210 -19.55 -4.46 -10.12
N LEU A 211 -18.56 -4.63 -11.01
CA LEU A 211 -18.75 -4.27 -12.41
C LEU A 211 -19.70 -5.27 -13.08
N PRO A 212 -20.63 -4.81 -13.92
CA PRO A 212 -21.45 -5.70 -14.72
C PRO A 212 -20.54 -6.60 -15.59
N ALA A 213 -20.96 -7.85 -15.78
CA ALA A 213 -20.19 -8.88 -16.48
C ALA A 213 -19.89 -8.49 -17.93
#